data_AF-A0A6I6JZM4-F1
#
_entry.id   AF-A0A6I6JZM4-F1
#
_cell.length_a   1.000
_cell.length_b   1.000
_cell.length_c   1.000
_cell.angle_alpha   90.00
_cell.angle_beta   90.00
_cell.angle_gamma   90.00
#
_symmetry.space_group_name_H-M   'P 1'
#
loop_
_entity.id
_entity.type
_entity.pdbx_description
1 polymer ?
#
loop_
_entity_poly.entity_id
_entity_poly.type
_entity_poly.pdbx_seq_one_letter_code
_entity_poly.pdbx_strand_id
1 'polypeptide(L)'
;MTTTMMILFLKINNSYEGIYILTEKIKQDKNRVDIVKLKPNDNAGDEVTGGYIFKIDYRNENDSWKSPYSPIDHPAFEVHFVYHAPDWDELSYQQKNYLKNYLSSFETALYGPDFKNLQKGYPNFIDVESFIDYFIVSEISRNNDGFKKSRYFHKDKNGNIAAGPVWNFDWAWKNINECFIFKATNGSGWSYKINDCNPWVKSPGWMIQLFDDFYFRQKTNCRYFHLRETVLSNENILGMVDSLYNVVKNAQLRHFGKYQILGINVGAPEVGEQPQTFEGEVEKLKNWITLRLDWLDNNMPGDCNGEPPVELASGETFMVYPNPATLEINVLAKDIIKQVQIFDFTGRQIYAAPSVFKKSFQINVSAFSRGIYILKTTGVDEKISTQKVIVK
;
A
#
# COMPACT_ATOMS: atom_id res chain seq x y z
N MET A 1 3.51 -3.64 -12.99
CA MET A 1 4.32 -4.42 -13.96
C MET A 1 4.62 -5.80 -13.36
N THR A 2 4.39 -6.87 -14.10
CA THR A 2 4.59 -8.27 -13.67
C THR A 2 5.65 -8.95 -14.51
N THR A 3 6.28 -10.00 -13.99
CA THR A 3 7.24 -10.79 -14.77
C THR A 3 6.52 -11.85 -15.60
N THR A 4 6.97 -12.06 -16.84
CA THR A 4 6.42 -13.10 -17.71
C THR A 4 6.92 -14.47 -17.24
N MET A 5 6.01 -15.45 -17.19
CA MET A 5 6.31 -16.82 -16.80
C MET A 5 5.77 -17.82 -17.81
N MET A 6 6.50 -18.92 -18.04
CA MET A 6 6.08 -19.99 -18.93
C MET A 6 6.38 -21.36 -18.33
N ILE A 7 5.41 -22.27 -18.40
CA ILE A 7 5.58 -23.66 -17.96
C ILE A 7 6.39 -24.43 -19.01
N LEU A 8 7.37 -25.22 -18.54
CA LEU A 8 8.21 -26.09 -19.35
C LEU A 8 8.25 -27.51 -18.78
N PHE A 9 8.38 -28.49 -19.67
CA PHE A 9 8.64 -29.88 -19.30
C PHE A 9 10.10 -30.21 -19.63
N LEU A 10 10.96 -30.18 -18.61
CA LEU A 10 12.41 -30.20 -18.79
C LEU A 10 12.93 -31.61 -19.08
N LYS A 11 13.84 -31.72 -20.05
CA LYS A 11 14.68 -32.89 -20.27
C LYS A 11 16.14 -32.50 -20.36
N ILE A 12 17.01 -33.20 -19.65
CA ILE A 12 18.47 -33.04 -19.71
C ILE A 12 19.07 -34.39 -20.10
N ASN A 13 19.85 -34.45 -21.17
CA ASN A 13 20.45 -35.70 -21.68
C ASN A 13 19.44 -36.85 -21.85
N ASN A 14 18.28 -36.55 -22.44
CA ASN A 14 17.12 -37.45 -22.59
C ASN A 14 16.45 -37.94 -21.30
N SER A 15 16.92 -37.53 -20.12
CA SER A 15 16.25 -37.76 -18.83
C SER A 15 15.19 -36.70 -18.57
N TYR A 16 13.99 -37.11 -18.16
CA TYR A 16 12.93 -36.18 -17.73
C TYR A 16 13.25 -35.63 -16.34
N GLU A 17 13.28 -34.29 -16.23
CA GLU A 17 13.60 -33.60 -14.99
C GLU A 17 12.39 -32.97 -14.31
N GLY A 18 11.19 -33.01 -14.91
CA GLY A 18 9.98 -32.50 -14.27
C GLY A 18 9.36 -31.30 -14.96
N ILE A 19 8.43 -30.68 -14.23
CA ILE A 19 7.75 -29.44 -14.61
C ILE A 19 8.56 -28.29 -14.01
N TYR A 20 8.90 -27.31 -14.83
CA TYR A 20 9.63 -26.10 -14.44
C TYR A 20 8.88 -24.86 -14.90
N ILE A 21 9.18 -23.73 -14.27
CA ILE A 21 8.70 -22.42 -14.69
C ILE A 21 9.91 -21.62 -15.17
N LEU A 22 9.87 -21.18 -16.43
CA LEU A 22 10.80 -20.19 -16.95
C LEU A 22 10.28 -18.81 -16.59
N THR A 23 11.05 -18.07 -15.79
CA THR A 23 10.66 -16.75 -15.30
C THR A 23 11.56 -15.67 -15.90
N GLU A 24 10.93 -14.60 -16.36
CA GLU A 24 11.63 -13.42 -16.83
C GLU A 24 12.42 -12.72 -15.72
N LYS A 25 13.73 -12.55 -15.89
CA LYS A 25 14.57 -11.79 -14.95
C LYS A 25 14.19 -10.30 -14.93
N ILE A 26 14.03 -9.73 -13.74
CA ILE A 26 13.86 -8.27 -13.54
C ILE A 26 15.14 -7.55 -13.95
N LYS A 27 15.05 -6.76 -15.02
CA LYS A 27 16.14 -5.91 -15.54
C LYS A 27 15.55 -4.77 -16.38
N GLN A 28 16.37 -3.74 -16.62
CA GLN A 28 16.04 -2.62 -17.51
C GLN A 28 16.02 -3.09 -18.97
N ASP A 29 14.87 -3.01 -19.62
CA ASP A 29 14.66 -3.35 -21.03
C ASP A 29 13.28 -2.85 -21.49
N LYS A 30 13.16 -2.50 -22.77
CA LYS A 30 11.90 -2.01 -23.37
C LYS A 30 10.72 -2.97 -23.19
N ASN A 31 10.98 -4.27 -23.14
CA ASN A 31 9.94 -5.29 -22.98
C ASN A 31 9.84 -5.80 -21.53
N ARG A 32 10.45 -5.08 -20.57
CA ARG A 32 10.50 -5.44 -19.14
C ARG A 32 10.25 -4.17 -18.32
N VAL A 33 11.18 -3.81 -17.42
CA VAL A 33 11.18 -2.50 -16.76
C VAL A 33 11.68 -1.46 -17.77
N ASP A 34 10.73 -0.84 -18.47
CA ASP A 34 10.97 0.18 -19.49
C ASP A 34 11.29 1.53 -18.85
N ILE A 35 12.52 1.65 -18.36
CA ILE A 35 13.12 2.91 -17.88
C ILE A 35 14.43 3.17 -18.61
N VAL A 36 14.83 4.43 -18.67
CA VAL A 36 16.08 4.82 -19.32
C VAL A 36 17.27 4.15 -18.62
N LYS A 37 18.23 3.63 -19.40
CA LYS A 37 19.47 3.10 -18.82
C LYS A 37 20.39 4.25 -18.40
N LEU A 38 20.74 4.27 -17.12
CA LEU A 38 21.70 5.21 -16.55
C LEU A 38 23.11 4.88 -17.02
N LYS A 39 23.85 5.87 -17.54
CA LYS A 39 25.24 5.70 -18.00
C LYS A 39 26.23 6.11 -16.91
N PRO A 40 27.49 5.63 -16.93
CA PRO A 40 28.50 6.02 -15.94
C PRO A 40 28.77 7.54 -15.85
N ASN A 41 28.53 8.30 -16.92
CA ASN A 41 28.75 9.75 -16.97
C ASN A 41 27.50 10.58 -16.63
N ASP A 42 26.34 9.95 -16.43
CA ASP A 42 25.09 10.61 -16.08
C ASP A 42 25.10 10.99 -14.58
N ASN A 43 25.84 12.04 -14.24
CA ASN A 43 26.21 12.38 -12.86
C ASN A 43 25.66 13.73 -12.35
N ALA A 44 24.90 14.47 -13.17
CA ALA A 44 24.33 15.77 -12.80
C ALA A 44 23.08 16.10 -13.63
N GLY A 45 22.32 17.10 -13.19
CA GLY A 45 21.12 17.58 -13.87
C GLY A 45 20.06 16.47 -14.03
N ASP A 46 19.30 16.54 -15.11
CA ASP A 46 18.24 15.56 -15.40
C ASP A 46 18.78 14.14 -15.63
N GLU A 47 20.03 14.01 -16.09
CA GLU A 47 20.62 12.72 -16.45
C GLU A 47 20.80 11.79 -15.24
N VAL A 48 21.09 12.33 -14.05
CA VAL A 48 21.25 11.54 -12.82
C VAL A 48 19.90 11.16 -12.19
N THR A 49 18.78 11.63 -12.74
CA THR A 49 17.50 11.56 -12.00
C THR A 49 16.78 10.21 -12.07
N GLY A 50 17.25 9.28 -12.89
CA GLY A 50 16.52 8.05 -13.14
C GLY A 50 17.32 6.98 -13.85
N GLY A 51 16.65 5.88 -14.14
CA GLY A 51 17.30 4.65 -14.56
C GLY A 51 17.79 3.81 -13.39
N TYR A 52 17.05 3.83 -12.29
CA TYR A 52 17.34 3.03 -11.10
C TYR A 52 16.29 1.95 -10.90
N ILE A 53 16.74 0.73 -10.64
CA ILE A 53 15.98 -0.33 -9.99
C ILE A 53 16.67 -0.62 -8.66
N PHE A 54 15.91 -0.60 -7.59
CA PHE A 54 16.37 -0.93 -6.24
C PHE A 54 15.32 -1.78 -5.54
N LYS A 55 15.66 -2.36 -4.40
CA LYS A 55 14.77 -3.29 -3.70
C LYS A 55 14.99 -3.30 -2.20
N ILE A 56 14.06 -3.92 -1.50
CA ILE A 56 14.28 -4.41 -0.14
C ILE A 56 14.55 -5.91 -0.26
N ASP A 57 15.70 -6.34 0.24
CA ASP A 57 16.15 -7.72 0.17
C ASP A 57 17.27 -7.99 1.21
N TYR A 58 17.79 -9.21 1.23
CA TYR A 58 19.09 -9.47 1.83
C TYR A 58 20.16 -8.58 1.20
N ARG A 59 21.12 -8.16 2.03
CA ARG A 59 22.20 -7.25 1.66
C ARG A 59 23.56 -7.80 2.05
N ASN A 60 24.59 -7.27 1.42
CA ASN A 60 25.97 -7.36 1.89
C ASN A 60 26.47 -5.96 2.34
N GLU A 61 27.78 -5.83 2.57
CA GLU A 61 28.39 -4.59 3.07
C GLU A 61 28.44 -3.47 2.02
N ASN A 62 28.35 -3.80 0.73
CA ASN A 62 28.62 -2.88 -0.38
C ASN A 62 27.39 -2.54 -1.23
N ASP A 63 26.43 -3.45 -1.31
CA ASP A 63 25.31 -3.39 -2.28
C ASP A 63 24.09 -2.61 -1.80
N SER A 64 24.17 -1.97 -0.63
CA SER A 64 23.00 -1.39 0.03
C SER A 64 23.28 -0.07 0.71
N TRP A 65 22.21 0.57 1.17
CA TRP A 65 22.28 1.72 2.08
C TRP A 65 21.19 1.64 3.12
N LYS A 66 21.49 2.15 4.31
CA LYS A 66 20.54 2.30 5.41
C LYS A 66 19.66 3.53 5.17
N SER A 67 18.35 3.40 5.37
CA SER A 67 17.44 4.53 5.45
C SER A 67 17.70 5.35 6.72
N PRO A 68 17.61 6.69 6.68
CA PRO A 68 17.60 7.50 7.89
C PRO A 68 16.30 7.34 8.70
N TYR A 69 15.29 6.65 8.17
CA TYR A 69 13.99 6.43 8.79
C TYR A 69 13.80 4.98 9.25
N SER A 70 13.05 4.84 10.34
CA SER A 70 12.50 3.58 10.80
C SER A 70 10.99 3.55 10.54
N PRO A 71 10.36 2.37 10.44
CA PRO A 71 8.90 2.26 10.37
C PRO A 71 8.24 2.93 11.58
N ILE A 72 7.17 3.69 11.36
CA ILE A 72 6.52 4.50 12.41
C ILE A 72 5.99 3.67 13.58
N ASP A 73 5.57 2.43 13.30
CA ASP A 73 5.06 1.47 14.28
C ASP A 73 6.16 0.57 14.88
N HIS A 74 7.39 0.64 14.37
CA HIS A 74 8.55 -0.15 14.81
C HIS A 74 9.84 0.69 14.79
N PRO A 75 9.97 1.72 15.66
CA PRO A 75 11.04 2.72 15.56
C PRO A 75 12.46 2.15 15.78
N ALA A 76 12.57 0.96 16.38
CA ALA A 76 13.85 0.27 16.59
C ALA A 76 14.34 -0.51 15.36
N PHE A 77 13.55 -0.62 14.29
CA PHE A 77 13.92 -1.40 13.10
C PHE A 77 14.75 -0.58 12.11
N GLU A 78 15.86 -1.16 11.65
CA GLU A 78 16.71 -0.57 10.63
C GLU A 78 16.34 -1.08 9.24
N VAL A 79 15.97 -0.17 8.35
CA VAL A 79 15.59 -0.48 6.98
C VAL A 79 16.78 -0.25 6.06
N HIS A 80 17.02 -1.21 5.16
CA HIS A 80 18.05 -1.10 4.13
C HIS A 80 17.44 -1.29 2.75
N PHE A 81 17.98 -0.56 1.78
CA PHE A 81 17.65 -0.70 0.36
C PHE A 81 18.89 -1.18 -0.39
N VAL A 82 18.68 -2.05 -1.37
CA VAL A 82 19.71 -2.73 -2.16
C VAL A 82 19.64 -2.22 -3.60
N TYR A 83 20.80 -1.86 -4.18
CA TYR A 83 20.88 -1.54 -5.60
C TYR A 83 20.69 -2.80 -6.43
N HIS A 84 19.96 -2.71 -7.54
CA HIS A 84 19.69 -3.87 -8.40
C HIS A 84 20.00 -3.64 -9.87
N ALA A 85 19.68 -2.45 -10.41
CA ALA A 85 20.10 -2.09 -11.77
C ALA A 85 20.20 -0.56 -11.92
N PRO A 86 21.37 -0.01 -12.31
CA PRO A 86 22.68 -0.67 -12.41
C PRO A 86 23.11 -1.35 -11.10
N ASP A 87 24.02 -2.31 -11.21
CA ASP A 87 24.61 -2.97 -10.03
C ASP A 87 25.42 -1.96 -9.20
N TRP A 88 25.63 -2.27 -7.92
CA TRP A 88 26.21 -1.31 -6.98
C TRP A 88 27.63 -0.84 -7.37
N ASP A 89 28.41 -1.67 -8.05
CA ASP A 89 29.77 -1.37 -8.52
C ASP A 89 29.79 -0.65 -9.88
N GLU A 90 28.67 -0.62 -10.60
CA GLU A 90 28.49 0.17 -11.83
C GLU A 90 28.08 1.63 -11.53
N LEU A 91 27.50 1.87 -10.34
CA LEU A 91 27.02 3.18 -9.92
C LEU A 91 28.14 4.09 -9.40
N SER A 92 28.19 5.31 -9.93
CA SER A 92 29.07 6.37 -9.41
C SER A 92 28.64 6.83 -8.00
N TYR A 93 29.53 7.55 -7.31
CA TYR A 93 29.19 8.16 -6.02
C TYR A 93 28.00 9.13 -6.14
N GLN A 94 27.97 9.94 -7.19
CA GLN A 94 26.92 10.93 -7.45
C GLN A 94 25.56 10.26 -7.67
N GLN A 95 25.54 9.15 -8.42
CA GLN A 95 24.33 8.38 -8.70
C GLN A 95 23.78 7.69 -7.44
N LYS A 96 24.66 7.06 -6.64
CA LYS A 96 24.28 6.51 -5.34
C LYS A 96 23.71 7.58 -4.43
N ASN A 97 24.38 8.74 -4.35
CA ASN A 97 23.95 9.84 -3.50
C ASN A 97 22.61 10.43 -3.96
N TYR A 98 22.37 10.55 -5.27
CA TYR A 98 21.08 11.00 -5.80
C TYR A 98 19.94 10.09 -5.34
N LEU A 99 20.04 8.78 -5.57
CA LEU A 99 18.97 7.84 -5.21
C LEU A 99 18.70 7.83 -3.70
N LYS A 100 19.76 7.82 -2.88
CA LYS A 100 19.64 7.91 -1.41
C LYS A 100 18.91 9.17 -0.96
N ASN A 101 19.28 10.32 -1.51
CA ASN A 101 18.70 11.60 -1.12
C ASN A 101 17.26 11.75 -1.62
N TYR A 102 16.96 11.27 -2.82
CA TYR A 102 15.59 11.26 -3.33
C TYR A 102 14.69 10.40 -2.43
N LEU A 103 15.14 9.21 -2.06
CA LEU A 103 14.38 8.33 -1.18
C LEU A 103 14.23 8.91 0.23
N SER A 104 15.29 9.52 0.77
CA SER A 104 15.21 10.22 2.06
C SER A 104 14.24 11.42 2.01
N SER A 105 14.17 12.13 0.88
CA SER A 105 13.22 13.23 0.67
C SER A 105 11.78 12.72 0.61
N PHE A 106 11.55 11.59 -0.06
CA PHE A 106 10.27 10.90 -0.04
C PHE A 106 9.84 10.55 1.39
N GLU A 107 10.72 9.89 2.15
CA GLU A 107 10.41 9.51 3.53
C GLU A 107 10.20 10.73 4.43
N THR A 108 10.96 11.81 4.23
CA THR A 108 10.73 13.11 4.89
C THR A 108 9.32 13.64 4.61
N ALA A 109 8.88 13.60 3.35
CA ALA A 109 7.55 14.06 2.96
C ALA A 109 6.46 13.13 3.50
N LEU A 110 6.66 11.81 3.47
CA LEU A 110 5.70 10.81 3.94
C LEU A 110 5.46 10.90 5.45
N TYR A 111 6.49 11.18 6.24
CA TYR A 111 6.40 11.30 7.70
C TYR A 111 6.22 12.75 8.19
N GLY A 112 6.14 13.71 7.27
CA GLY A 112 5.97 15.12 7.57
C GLY A 112 4.51 15.53 7.83
N PRO A 113 4.26 16.74 8.36
CA PRO A 113 2.91 17.22 8.66
C PRO A 113 2.04 17.43 7.41
N ASP A 114 2.66 17.69 6.26
CA ASP A 114 1.98 17.93 4.97
C ASP A 114 1.94 16.66 4.10
N PHE A 115 2.10 15.45 4.66
CA PHE A 115 2.31 14.24 3.86
C PHE A 115 1.20 13.93 2.85
N LYS A 116 -0.05 14.34 3.12
CA LYS A 116 -1.21 14.17 2.22
C LYS A 116 -1.28 15.23 1.11
N ASN A 117 -0.48 16.29 1.19
CA ASN A 117 -0.54 17.40 0.24
C ASN A 117 -0.07 16.98 -1.15
N LEU A 118 -0.84 17.29 -2.20
CA LEU A 118 -0.52 16.87 -3.57
C LEU A 118 0.78 17.48 -4.14
N GLN A 119 1.24 18.63 -3.62
CA GLN A 119 2.44 19.31 -4.11
C GLN A 119 3.66 19.11 -3.19
N LYS A 120 3.44 18.94 -1.88
CA LYS A 120 4.52 18.86 -0.89
C LYS A 120 4.69 17.48 -0.27
N GLY A 121 3.64 16.66 -0.32
CA GLY A 121 3.56 15.37 0.34
C GLY A 121 4.07 14.22 -0.52
N TYR A 122 3.80 13.01 -0.06
CA TYR A 122 4.22 11.78 -0.74
C TYR A 122 3.79 11.67 -2.21
N PRO A 123 2.63 12.21 -2.67
CA PRO A 123 2.22 12.07 -4.07
C PRO A 123 3.20 12.67 -5.07
N ASN A 124 4.08 13.58 -4.62
CA ASN A 124 5.08 14.21 -5.48
C ASN A 124 6.39 13.38 -5.62
N PHE A 125 6.46 12.22 -4.96
CA PHE A 125 7.64 11.35 -4.93
C PHE A 125 7.39 9.92 -5.40
N ILE A 126 6.13 9.47 -5.36
CA ILE A 126 5.75 8.11 -5.77
C ILE A 126 4.70 8.14 -6.89
N ASP A 127 4.70 7.11 -7.72
CA ASP A 127 3.53 6.74 -8.51
C ASP A 127 2.54 6.04 -7.57
N VAL A 128 1.53 6.79 -7.11
CA VAL A 128 0.53 6.33 -6.15
C VAL A 128 -0.19 5.07 -6.65
N GLU A 129 -0.54 5.02 -7.93
CA GLU A 129 -1.29 3.90 -8.50
C GLU A 129 -0.43 2.63 -8.52
N SER A 130 0.88 2.76 -8.81
CA SER A 130 1.80 1.61 -8.73
C SER A 130 1.90 1.01 -7.32
N PHE A 131 1.85 1.85 -6.27
CA PHE A 131 1.87 1.39 -4.88
C PHE A 131 0.56 0.69 -4.51
N ILE A 132 -0.57 1.21 -4.97
CA ILE A 132 -1.90 0.59 -4.79
C ILE A 132 -1.94 -0.78 -5.50
N ASP A 133 -1.52 -0.85 -6.76
CA ASP A 133 -1.50 -2.11 -7.51
C ASP A 133 -0.54 -3.12 -6.88
N TYR A 134 0.63 -2.69 -6.41
CA TYR A 134 1.57 -3.56 -5.68
C TYR A 134 0.96 -4.09 -4.38
N PHE A 135 0.26 -3.23 -3.63
CA PHE A 135 -0.45 -3.63 -2.41
C PHE A 135 -1.48 -4.71 -2.73
N ILE A 136 -2.36 -4.46 -3.71
CA ILE A 136 -3.43 -5.40 -4.09
C ILE A 136 -2.83 -6.75 -4.50
N VAL A 137 -1.86 -6.77 -5.42
CA VAL A 137 -1.26 -8.02 -5.91
C VAL A 137 -0.56 -8.79 -4.80
N SER A 138 0.12 -8.11 -3.89
CA SER A 138 0.79 -8.76 -2.75
C SER A 138 -0.20 -9.31 -1.72
N GLU A 139 -1.34 -8.63 -1.52
CA GLU A 139 -2.34 -9.01 -0.53
C GLU A 139 -3.31 -10.09 -1.01
N ILE A 140 -3.68 -10.14 -2.29
CA ILE A 140 -4.52 -11.23 -2.82
C ILE A 140 -3.85 -12.59 -2.64
N SER A 141 -2.52 -12.64 -2.79
CA SER A 141 -1.74 -13.86 -2.61
C SER A 141 -1.24 -14.04 -1.18
N ARG A 142 -1.49 -13.05 -0.30
CA ARG A 142 -0.90 -12.92 1.04
C ARG A 142 0.59 -13.28 1.06
N ASN A 143 1.36 -12.65 0.18
CA ASN A 143 2.78 -12.97 -0.02
C ASN A 143 3.61 -12.55 1.21
N ASN A 144 4.15 -13.52 1.94
CA ASN A 144 5.01 -13.32 3.11
C ASN A 144 6.26 -12.50 2.82
N ASP A 145 6.78 -12.58 1.59
CA ASP A 145 7.94 -11.81 1.18
C ASP A 145 7.56 -10.42 0.69
N GLY A 146 6.34 -10.26 0.16
CA GLY A 146 5.89 -9.10 -0.62
C GLY A 146 6.12 -7.74 0.01
N PHE A 147 6.28 -7.64 1.33
CA PHE A 147 6.60 -6.38 2.01
C PHE A 147 7.96 -6.35 2.71
N LYS A 148 8.62 -7.51 2.91
CA LYS A 148 9.89 -7.63 3.63
C LYS A 148 11.11 -7.93 2.76
N LYS A 149 10.97 -8.65 1.63
CA LYS A 149 12.09 -8.99 0.73
C LYS A 149 11.59 -9.25 -0.69
N SER A 150 12.49 -9.32 -1.69
CA SER A 150 12.09 -9.42 -3.10
C SER A 150 11.14 -8.30 -3.56
N ARG A 151 11.20 -7.15 -2.87
CA ARG A 151 10.30 -6.02 -3.11
C ARG A 151 11.03 -4.96 -3.93
N TYR A 152 10.75 -4.92 -5.22
CA TYR A 152 11.41 -4.03 -6.17
C TYR A 152 10.70 -2.69 -6.30
N PHE A 153 11.48 -1.68 -6.65
CA PHE A 153 11.06 -0.34 -7.01
C PHE A 153 11.88 0.12 -8.19
N HIS A 154 11.32 1.01 -9.00
CA HIS A 154 12.06 1.65 -10.07
C HIS A 154 11.78 3.15 -10.12
N LYS A 155 12.74 3.89 -10.66
CA LYS A 155 12.64 5.34 -10.87
C LYS A 155 13.18 5.69 -12.25
N ASP A 156 12.33 6.27 -13.08
CA ASP A 156 12.73 6.79 -14.40
C ASP A 156 13.17 8.26 -14.31
N LYS A 157 13.83 8.75 -15.36
CA LYS A 157 14.34 10.13 -15.42
C LYS A 157 13.19 11.11 -15.24
N ASN A 158 13.37 12.06 -14.33
CA ASN A 158 12.37 13.05 -13.92
C ASN A 158 11.02 12.47 -13.43
N GLY A 159 10.93 11.14 -13.25
CA GLY A 159 9.72 10.46 -12.78
C GLY A 159 9.75 10.17 -11.29
N ASN A 160 8.60 9.71 -10.78
CA ASN A 160 8.46 9.30 -9.38
C ASN A 160 8.92 7.85 -9.18
N ILE A 161 9.09 7.44 -7.92
CA ILE A 161 9.33 6.03 -7.57
C ILE A 161 8.05 5.24 -7.84
N ALA A 162 8.15 4.21 -8.65
CA ALA A 162 7.08 3.25 -8.85
C ALA A 162 7.37 1.93 -8.10
N ALA A 163 6.34 1.33 -7.51
CA ALA A 163 6.43 0.04 -6.86
C ALA A 163 6.34 -1.10 -7.87
N GLY A 164 7.21 -2.09 -7.69
CA GLY A 164 7.35 -3.24 -8.57
C GLY A 164 8.52 -3.12 -9.56
N PRO A 165 8.68 -4.15 -10.42
CA PRO A 165 7.76 -5.28 -10.62
C PRO A 165 7.69 -6.26 -9.44
N VAL A 166 6.60 -7.01 -9.35
CA VAL A 166 6.41 -8.04 -8.30
C VAL A 166 7.31 -9.26 -8.56
N TRP A 167 7.76 -9.93 -7.49
CA TRP A 167 8.66 -11.09 -7.55
C TRP A 167 8.41 -12.06 -6.38
N ASN A 168 8.83 -13.32 -6.55
CA ASN A 168 8.87 -14.38 -5.53
C ASN A 168 7.53 -14.69 -4.85
N PHE A 169 6.66 -15.46 -5.53
CA PHE A 169 5.32 -15.85 -5.04
C PHE A 169 5.21 -17.35 -4.72
N ASP A 170 6.35 -18.03 -4.60
CA ASP A 170 6.43 -19.47 -4.31
C ASP A 170 5.92 -19.84 -2.91
N TRP A 171 6.07 -18.92 -1.93
CA TRP A 171 5.51 -19.07 -0.57
C TRP A 171 4.18 -18.34 -0.38
N ALA A 172 3.60 -17.83 -1.46
CA ALA A 172 2.28 -17.19 -1.46
C ALA A 172 1.15 -18.22 -1.70
N TRP A 173 -0.10 -17.75 -1.64
CA TRP A 173 -1.30 -18.55 -1.94
C TRP A 173 -1.57 -19.72 -0.98
N LYS A 174 -1.09 -19.62 0.26
CA LYS A 174 -1.26 -20.64 1.30
C LYS A 174 -1.17 -20.07 2.72
N ASN A 175 -1.50 -20.89 3.71
CA ASN A 175 -1.24 -20.59 5.13
C ASN A 175 0.14 -21.15 5.48
N ILE A 176 1.03 -20.35 6.06
CA ILE A 176 2.37 -20.82 6.47
C ILE A 176 2.64 -20.52 7.93
N ASN A 177 3.36 -21.43 8.59
CA ASN A 177 3.77 -21.32 9.98
C ASN A 177 5.00 -20.40 10.14
N GLU A 178 4.90 -19.18 9.60
CA GLU A 178 5.93 -18.15 9.73
C GLU A 178 5.63 -17.22 10.91
N CYS A 179 4.37 -16.75 11.01
CA CYS A 179 3.89 -15.95 12.14
C CYS A 179 2.36 -15.92 12.19
N PHE A 180 1.79 -15.18 13.15
CA PHE A 180 0.35 -15.13 13.37
C PHE A 180 -0.45 -14.60 12.16
N ILE A 181 0.15 -13.71 11.35
CA ILE A 181 -0.47 -13.16 10.13
C ILE A 181 -0.63 -14.26 9.07
N PHE A 182 0.42 -15.03 8.79
CA PHE A 182 0.40 -16.02 7.69
C PHE A 182 -0.12 -17.40 8.09
N LYS A 183 -0.13 -17.71 9.39
CA LYS A 183 -0.71 -18.98 9.88
C LYS A 183 -2.24 -18.93 9.99
N ALA A 184 -2.84 -17.74 9.91
CA ALA A 184 -4.28 -17.55 10.02
C ALA A 184 -5.00 -18.31 8.89
N THR A 185 -5.92 -19.21 9.27
CA THR A 185 -6.62 -20.13 8.37
C THR A 185 -7.98 -19.65 7.91
N ASN A 186 -8.44 -18.49 8.37
CA ASN A 186 -9.74 -17.89 8.04
C ASN A 186 -9.64 -16.80 6.95
N GLY A 187 -8.57 -16.82 6.14
CA GLY A 187 -8.29 -15.81 5.13
C GLY A 187 -7.74 -14.48 5.67
N SER A 188 -7.75 -14.26 6.98
CA SER A 188 -7.33 -12.99 7.58
C SER A 188 -5.83 -12.75 7.61
N GLY A 189 -5.46 -11.53 7.97
CA GLY A 189 -4.09 -11.07 8.09
C GLY A 189 -3.67 -10.17 6.93
N TRP A 190 -3.02 -9.07 7.26
CA TRP A 190 -2.48 -8.12 6.29
C TRP A 190 -0.98 -8.31 6.16
N SER A 191 -0.50 -8.67 4.97
CA SER A 191 0.92 -8.94 4.71
C SER A 191 1.77 -7.68 4.86
N TYR A 192 1.23 -6.49 4.59
CA TYR A 192 1.95 -5.22 4.75
C TYR A 192 2.33 -4.90 6.20
N LYS A 193 1.69 -5.58 7.17
CA LYS A 193 2.01 -5.52 8.60
C LYS A 193 3.08 -6.54 9.02
N ILE A 194 3.86 -7.06 8.08
CA ILE A 194 4.91 -8.06 8.31
C ILE A 194 5.87 -7.71 9.46
N ASN A 195 6.09 -6.43 9.77
CA ASN A 195 6.94 -6.00 10.87
C ASN A 195 6.43 -6.46 12.26
N ASP A 196 5.12 -6.68 12.44
CA ASP A 196 4.54 -7.27 13.65
C ASP A 196 5.05 -8.70 13.90
N CYS A 197 5.58 -9.35 12.85
CA CYS A 197 6.21 -10.66 12.90
C CYS A 197 7.74 -10.61 13.09
N ASN A 198 8.31 -9.41 13.31
CA ASN A 198 9.73 -9.17 13.50
C ASN A 198 10.63 -9.88 12.45
N PRO A 199 10.44 -9.60 11.14
CA PRO A 199 11.12 -10.32 10.07
C PRO A 199 12.62 -10.02 10.08
N TRP A 200 13.45 -10.90 9.53
CA TRP A 200 14.90 -10.64 9.41
C TRP A 200 15.21 -9.40 8.57
N VAL A 201 14.60 -9.31 7.38
CA VAL A 201 14.65 -8.12 6.54
C VAL A 201 13.47 -7.24 6.93
N LYS A 202 13.73 -5.99 7.31
CA LYS A 202 12.70 -5.08 7.82
C LYS A 202 11.97 -4.39 6.68
N SER A 203 10.63 -4.41 6.73
CA SER A 203 9.82 -3.58 5.84
C SER A 203 9.96 -2.12 6.24
N PRO A 204 9.97 -1.15 5.29
CA PRO A 204 9.94 0.27 5.61
C PRO A 204 8.64 0.71 6.30
N GLY A 205 7.59 -0.12 6.27
CA GLY A 205 6.30 0.25 6.86
C GLY A 205 5.56 1.38 6.14
N TRP A 206 6.01 1.80 4.93
CA TRP A 206 5.38 2.91 4.19
C TRP A 206 3.87 2.77 4.04
N MET A 207 3.36 1.55 3.85
CA MET A 207 1.92 1.30 3.75
C MET A 207 1.16 1.72 5.00
N ILE A 208 1.75 1.63 6.21
CA ILE A 208 1.12 2.07 7.46
C ILE A 208 0.75 3.55 7.37
N GLN A 209 1.69 4.38 6.90
CA GLN A 209 1.50 5.82 6.75
C GLN A 209 0.63 6.17 5.54
N LEU A 210 0.79 5.46 4.41
CA LEU A 210 -0.06 5.67 3.23
C LEU A 210 -1.53 5.36 3.53
N PHE A 211 -1.81 4.27 4.24
CA PHE A 211 -3.16 3.95 4.70
C PHE A 211 -3.65 4.88 5.84
N ASP A 212 -2.88 5.86 6.32
CA ASP A 212 -3.42 6.95 7.15
C ASP A 212 -4.06 8.07 6.30
N ASP A 213 -3.63 8.22 5.04
CA ASP A 213 -4.27 9.12 4.09
C ASP A 213 -5.61 8.57 3.61
N PHE A 214 -6.69 9.33 3.88
CA PHE A 214 -8.03 9.02 3.41
C PHE A 214 -8.06 8.75 1.90
N TYR A 215 -7.45 9.61 1.08
CA TYR A 215 -7.54 9.48 -0.37
C TYR A 215 -6.82 8.23 -0.90
N PHE A 216 -5.70 7.86 -0.28
CA PHE A 216 -4.99 6.62 -0.62
C PHE A 216 -5.87 5.39 -0.32
N ARG A 217 -6.53 5.36 0.85
CA ARG A 217 -7.46 4.28 1.21
C ARG A 217 -8.62 4.18 0.22
N GLN A 218 -9.28 5.30 -0.09
CA GLN A 218 -10.40 5.33 -1.04
C GLN A 218 -10.00 4.81 -2.42
N LYS A 219 -8.87 5.31 -2.95
CA LYS A 219 -8.35 4.85 -4.24
C LYS A 219 -8.03 3.36 -4.23
N THR A 220 -7.45 2.85 -3.14
CA THR A 220 -7.18 1.43 -2.97
C THR A 220 -8.46 0.61 -3.04
N ASN A 221 -9.50 1.03 -2.30
CA ASN A 221 -10.81 0.39 -2.31
C ASN A 221 -11.43 0.36 -3.72
N CYS A 222 -11.51 1.52 -4.37
CA CYS A 222 -12.05 1.63 -5.74
C CYS A 222 -11.28 0.76 -6.72
N ARG A 223 -9.95 0.81 -6.68
CA ARG A 223 -9.09 0.03 -7.58
C ARG A 223 -9.29 -1.47 -7.34
N TYR A 224 -9.35 -1.91 -6.09
CA TYR A 224 -9.60 -3.30 -5.75
C TYR A 224 -10.94 -3.79 -6.29
N PHE A 225 -12.05 -3.10 -6.01
CA PHE A 225 -13.37 -3.54 -6.46
C PHE A 225 -13.55 -3.47 -7.97
N HIS A 226 -12.95 -2.48 -8.65
CA HIS A 226 -12.90 -2.48 -10.11
C HIS A 226 -12.16 -3.70 -10.69
N LEU A 227 -11.07 -4.13 -10.05
CA LEU A 227 -10.36 -5.35 -10.45
C LEU A 227 -11.18 -6.60 -10.11
N ARG A 228 -11.97 -6.59 -9.02
CA ARG A 228 -12.87 -7.71 -8.65
C ARG A 228 -14.01 -7.93 -9.63
N GLU A 229 -14.44 -6.89 -10.35
CA GLU A 229 -15.38 -7.00 -11.48
C GLU A 229 -14.74 -7.61 -12.74
N THR A 230 -13.41 -7.70 -12.80
CA THR A 230 -12.68 -8.06 -14.01
C THR A 230 -11.63 -9.14 -13.75
N VAL A 231 -10.34 -8.78 -13.78
CA VAL A 231 -9.20 -9.72 -13.75
C VAL A 231 -9.02 -10.43 -12.41
N LEU A 232 -9.56 -9.87 -11.33
CA LEU A 232 -9.54 -10.50 -10.02
C LEU A 232 -10.87 -11.15 -9.65
N SER A 233 -11.83 -11.30 -10.57
CA SER A 233 -13.09 -12.00 -10.30
C SER A 233 -12.85 -13.47 -9.91
N ASN A 234 -13.78 -14.07 -9.16
CA ASN A 234 -13.67 -15.49 -8.78
C ASN A 234 -13.63 -16.39 -10.02
N GLU A 235 -14.45 -16.08 -11.03
CA GLU A 235 -14.46 -16.78 -12.31
C GLU A 235 -13.09 -16.69 -13.01
N ASN A 236 -12.49 -15.50 -13.08
CA ASN A 236 -11.22 -15.32 -13.80
C ASN A 236 -10.05 -15.98 -13.07
N ILE A 237 -9.93 -15.80 -11.75
CA ILE A 237 -8.81 -16.39 -10.98
C ILE A 237 -8.92 -17.92 -10.94
N LEU A 238 -10.10 -18.46 -10.62
CA LEU A 238 -10.28 -19.91 -10.58
C LEU A 238 -10.19 -20.53 -11.98
N GLY A 239 -10.67 -19.82 -13.01
CA GLY A 239 -10.49 -20.19 -14.40
C GLY A 239 -9.03 -20.23 -14.83
N MET A 240 -8.17 -19.34 -14.29
CA MET A 240 -6.72 -19.42 -14.50
C MET A 240 -6.13 -20.69 -13.87
N VAL A 241 -6.55 -21.04 -12.65
CA VAL A 241 -6.13 -22.31 -12.01
C VAL A 241 -6.53 -23.51 -12.87
N ASP A 242 -7.76 -23.53 -13.40
CA ASP A 242 -8.24 -24.60 -14.28
C ASP A 242 -7.51 -24.67 -15.62
N SER A 243 -7.19 -23.51 -16.19
CA SER A 243 -6.38 -23.42 -17.40
C SER A 243 -4.99 -24.02 -17.18
N LEU A 244 -4.31 -23.64 -16.09
CA LEU A 244 -2.98 -24.15 -15.75
C LEU A 244 -3.01 -25.63 -15.37
N TYR A 245 -4.04 -26.09 -14.65
CA TYR A 245 -4.27 -27.52 -14.40
C TYR A 245 -4.29 -28.31 -15.71
N ASN A 246 -5.03 -27.84 -16.72
CA ASN A 246 -5.12 -28.51 -18.00
C ASN A 246 -3.79 -28.56 -18.77
N VAL A 247 -2.92 -27.56 -18.61
CA VAL A 247 -1.56 -27.56 -19.18
C VAL A 247 -0.72 -28.68 -18.58
N VAL A 248 -0.82 -28.92 -17.25
CA VAL A 248 0.05 -29.86 -16.54
C VAL A 248 -0.56 -31.23 -16.25
N LYS A 249 -1.88 -31.42 -16.44
CA LYS A 249 -2.63 -32.62 -16.00
C LYS A 249 -2.02 -33.97 -16.39
N ASN A 250 -1.40 -34.06 -17.56
CA ASN A 250 -0.76 -35.30 -18.02
C ASN A 250 0.70 -35.40 -17.55
N ALA A 251 1.38 -34.26 -17.44
CA ALA A 251 2.79 -34.21 -17.05
C ALA A 251 3.00 -34.38 -15.55
N GLN A 252 2.00 -34.02 -14.73
CA GLN A 252 2.04 -34.16 -13.27
C GLN A 252 2.30 -35.61 -12.86
N LEU A 253 1.72 -36.61 -13.55
CA LEU A 253 1.92 -38.03 -13.23
C LEU A 253 3.41 -38.42 -13.29
N ARG A 254 4.14 -37.94 -14.31
CA ARG A 254 5.58 -38.16 -14.41
C ARG A 254 6.35 -37.33 -13.39
N HIS A 255 5.87 -36.12 -13.09
CA HIS A 255 6.49 -35.24 -12.11
C HIS A 255 6.44 -35.86 -10.71
N PHE A 256 5.27 -36.24 -10.22
CA PHE A 256 5.11 -36.85 -8.90
C PHE A 256 5.57 -38.31 -8.84
N GLY A 257 5.64 -39.00 -9.98
CA GLY A 257 6.34 -40.28 -10.09
C GLY A 257 7.85 -40.16 -9.86
N LYS A 258 8.46 -39.05 -10.28
CA LYS A 258 9.89 -38.75 -10.05
C LYS A 258 10.13 -38.11 -8.69
N TYR A 259 9.29 -37.15 -8.31
CA TYR A 259 9.34 -36.41 -7.05
C TYR A 259 8.15 -36.82 -6.17
N GLN A 260 8.35 -37.77 -5.28
CA GLN A 260 7.31 -38.32 -4.40
C GLN A 260 7.01 -37.36 -3.23
N ILE A 261 6.45 -36.18 -3.55
CA ILE A 261 6.25 -35.06 -2.61
C ILE A 261 4.78 -34.79 -2.26
N LEU A 262 3.83 -35.49 -2.90
CA LEU A 262 2.42 -35.43 -2.51
C LEU A 262 2.25 -35.93 -1.07
N GLY A 263 1.37 -35.29 -0.30
CA GLY A 263 1.15 -35.63 1.10
C GLY A 263 2.26 -35.17 2.06
N ILE A 264 3.27 -34.45 1.56
CA ILE A 264 4.44 -34.03 2.32
C ILE A 264 4.60 -32.52 2.24
N ASN A 265 4.93 -31.90 3.36
CA ASN A 265 5.28 -30.49 3.39
C ASN A 265 6.69 -30.30 2.82
N VAL A 266 6.79 -29.67 1.64
CA VAL A 266 8.07 -29.43 0.95
C VAL A 266 8.31 -27.93 0.74
N GLY A 267 9.43 -27.44 1.28
CA GLY A 267 9.89 -26.06 1.10
C GLY A 267 9.24 -25.06 2.05
N ALA A 268 7.99 -24.65 1.78
CA ALA A 268 7.27 -23.67 2.59
C ALA A 268 6.57 -24.36 3.77
N PRO A 269 6.66 -23.86 5.01
CA PRO A 269 6.08 -24.50 6.20
C PRO A 269 4.56 -24.36 6.25
N GLU A 270 3.87 -24.95 5.27
CA GLU A 270 2.43 -24.88 5.08
C GLU A 270 1.64 -25.48 6.24
N VAL A 271 0.62 -24.75 6.69
CA VAL A 271 -0.27 -25.14 7.79
C VAL A 271 -1.41 -26.02 7.27
N GLY A 272 -1.77 -27.04 8.04
CA GLY A 272 -2.86 -27.96 7.74
C GLY A 272 -2.40 -29.23 7.03
N GLU A 273 -3.37 -30.04 6.64
CA GLU A 273 -3.12 -31.30 5.94
C GLU A 273 -2.56 -31.04 4.53
N GLN A 274 -1.60 -31.87 4.12
CA GLN A 274 -1.08 -31.84 2.75
C GLN A 274 -1.80 -32.93 1.93
N PRO A 275 -2.52 -32.54 0.86
CA PRO A 275 -3.23 -33.48 0.01
C PRO A 275 -2.33 -34.60 -0.53
N GLN A 276 -2.85 -35.82 -0.54
CA GLN A 276 -2.14 -37.00 -1.06
C GLN A 276 -2.19 -37.10 -2.60
N THR A 277 -2.94 -36.22 -3.26
CA THR A 277 -3.16 -36.21 -4.71
C THR A 277 -2.96 -34.83 -5.29
N PHE A 278 -2.57 -34.76 -6.57
CA PHE A 278 -2.44 -33.49 -7.28
C PHE A 278 -3.78 -32.75 -7.38
N GLU A 279 -4.88 -33.47 -7.61
CA GLU A 279 -6.23 -32.92 -7.61
C GLU A 279 -6.58 -32.28 -6.26
N GLY A 280 -6.18 -32.90 -5.15
CA GLY A 280 -6.38 -32.33 -3.82
C GLY A 280 -5.57 -31.06 -3.57
N GLU A 281 -4.34 -30.96 -4.10
CA GLU A 281 -3.55 -29.71 -4.05
C GLU A 281 -4.25 -28.57 -4.81
N VAL A 282 -4.83 -28.88 -5.98
CA VAL A 282 -5.58 -27.92 -6.79
C VAL A 282 -6.84 -27.45 -6.07
N GLU A 283 -7.60 -28.37 -5.48
CA GLU A 283 -8.80 -28.05 -4.69
C GLU A 283 -8.44 -27.18 -3.48
N LYS A 284 -7.38 -27.54 -2.74
CA LYS A 284 -6.87 -26.77 -1.61
C LYS A 284 -6.50 -25.34 -2.00
N LEU A 285 -5.80 -25.17 -3.14
CA LEU A 285 -5.45 -23.85 -3.66
C LEU A 285 -6.71 -23.02 -4.00
N LYS A 286 -7.69 -23.61 -4.70
CA LYS A 286 -8.94 -22.91 -5.02
C LYS A 286 -9.71 -22.49 -3.76
N ASN A 287 -9.81 -23.38 -2.78
CA ASN A 287 -10.46 -23.09 -1.50
C ASN A 287 -9.75 -21.97 -0.75
N TRP A 288 -8.41 -21.96 -0.74
CA TRP A 288 -7.61 -20.89 -0.15
C TRP A 288 -7.86 -19.55 -0.84
N ILE A 289 -7.84 -19.52 -2.18
CA ILE A 289 -8.09 -18.32 -2.98
C ILE A 289 -9.45 -17.73 -2.67
N THR A 290 -10.51 -18.55 -2.74
CA THR A 290 -11.88 -18.09 -2.48
C THR A 290 -12.01 -17.50 -1.07
N LEU A 291 -11.52 -18.22 -0.05
CA LEU A 291 -11.56 -17.74 1.34
C LEU A 291 -10.79 -16.42 1.53
N ARG A 292 -9.65 -16.27 0.86
CA ARG A 292 -8.85 -15.05 0.94
C ARG A 292 -9.54 -13.87 0.26
N LEU A 293 -10.12 -14.08 -0.92
CA LEU A 293 -10.85 -13.04 -1.65
C LEU A 293 -12.09 -12.61 -0.88
N ASP A 294 -12.86 -13.54 -0.31
CA ASP A 294 -14.02 -13.23 0.54
C ASP A 294 -13.60 -12.38 1.76
N TRP A 295 -12.45 -12.69 2.37
CA TRP A 295 -11.95 -11.87 3.48
C TRP A 295 -11.55 -10.47 3.01
N LEU A 296 -10.87 -10.34 1.87
CA LEU A 296 -10.48 -9.04 1.32
C LEU A 296 -11.69 -8.19 0.92
N ASP A 297 -12.70 -8.78 0.27
CA ASP A 297 -13.96 -8.11 -0.08
C ASP A 297 -14.62 -7.49 1.17
N ASN A 298 -14.53 -8.16 2.33
CA ASN A 298 -15.11 -7.66 3.58
C ASN A 298 -14.22 -6.71 4.39
N ASN A 299 -12.93 -6.59 4.06
CA ASN A 299 -11.96 -5.87 4.91
C ASN A 299 -11.13 -4.81 4.16
N MET A 300 -11.30 -4.66 2.84
CA MET A 300 -10.52 -3.74 2.02
C MET A 300 -10.60 -2.31 2.57
N PRO A 301 -9.47 -1.66 2.93
CA PRO A 301 -9.51 -0.33 3.53
C PRO A 301 -10.13 0.72 2.61
N GLY A 302 -10.93 1.62 3.18
CA GLY A 302 -11.64 2.66 2.44
C GLY A 302 -13.05 2.24 2.02
N ASP A 303 -13.73 3.13 1.31
CA ASP A 303 -15.08 2.95 0.78
C ASP A 303 -15.17 3.78 -0.51
N CYS A 304 -15.28 3.17 -1.68
CA CYS A 304 -15.27 3.93 -2.94
C CYS A 304 -16.35 5.04 -3.03
N ASN A 305 -17.43 4.93 -2.27
CA ASN A 305 -18.51 5.93 -2.22
C ASN A 305 -18.38 6.89 -1.02
N GLY A 306 -17.39 6.70 -0.17
CA GLY A 306 -17.19 7.50 1.03
C GLY A 306 -16.78 8.94 0.70
N GLU A 307 -17.48 9.91 1.30
CA GLU A 307 -17.10 11.31 1.21
C GLU A 307 -15.85 11.60 2.06
N PRO A 308 -14.96 12.50 1.61
CA PRO A 308 -13.80 12.90 2.40
C PRO A 308 -14.21 13.45 3.76
N PRO A 309 -13.47 13.12 4.83
CA PRO A 309 -13.66 13.76 6.11
C PRO A 309 -13.53 15.27 5.90
N VAL A 310 -14.45 16.02 6.48
CA VAL A 310 -14.37 17.48 6.44
C VAL A 310 -13.15 17.89 7.26
N GLU A 311 -12.11 18.35 6.57
CA GLU A 311 -10.84 18.79 7.17
C GLU A 311 -10.71 20.32 7.11
N LEU A 312 -10.05 20.88 8.12
CA LEU A 312 -9.71 22.30 8.16
C LEU A 312 -8.65 22.62 7.11
N ALA A 313 -8.82 23.73 6.40
CA ALA A 313 -7.76 24.21 5.50
C ALA A 313 -6.51 24.60 6.29
N SER A 314 -5.34 24.51 5.67
CA SER A 314 -4.07 24.87 6.30
C SER A 314 -4.09 26.33 6.76
N GLY A 315 -3.91 26.54 8.07
CA GLY A 315 -3.95 27.87 8.70
C GLY A 315 -5.30 28.24 9.34
N GLU A 316 -6.38 27.50 9.07
CA GLU A 316 -7.66 27.73 9.75
C GLU A 316 -7.66 27.12 11.16
N THR A 317 -8.20 27.88 12.13
CA THR A 317 -8.35 27.42 13.52
C THR A 317 -9.65 26.63 13.71
N PHE A 318 -10.67 26.92 12.90
CA PHE A 318 -11.94 26.21 12.87
C PHE A 318 -12.71 26.50 11.57
N MET A 319 -13.73 25.68 11.29
CA MET A 319 -14.66 25.82 10.17
C MET A 319 -16.09 25.48 10.60
N VAL A 320 -17.06 25.94 9.80
CA VAL A 320 -18.49 25.67 9.99
C VAL A 320 -19.10 25.11 8.71
N TYR A 321 -19.80 23.97 8.80
CA TYR A 321 -20.43 23.30 7.66
C TYR A 321 -21.72 22.54 8.05
N PRO A 322 -22.70 22.38 7.15
CA PRO A 322 -22.80 23.09 5.88
C PRO A 322 -23.00 24.59 6.12
N ASN A 323 -22.54 25.41 5.17
CA ASN A 323 -22.75 26.86 5.22
C ASN A 323 -22.89 27.37 3.78
N PRO A 324 -24.10 27.70 3.30
CA PRO A 324 -25.32 27.93 4.07
C PRO A 324 -25.99 26.67 4.68
N ALA A 325 -26.68 26.83 5.81
CA ALA A 325 -27.38 25.76 6.53
C ALA A 325 -28.90 25.97 6.62
N THR A 326 -29.64 24.89 6.84
CA THR A 326 -31.11 24.89 7.02
C THR A 326 -31.54 24.30 8.36
N LEU A 327 -30.99 23.15 8.75
CA LEU A 327 -31.38 22.44 9.97
C LEU A 327 -30.31 22.55 11.07
N GLU A 328 -29.06 22.37 10.68
CA GLU A 328 -27.94 22.28 11.60
C GLU A 328 -26.65 22.80 10.95
N ILE A 329 -25.72 23.21 11.82
CA ILE A 329 -24.32 23.48 11.48
C ILE A 329 -23.42 22.66 12.39
N ASN A 330 -22.31 22.20 11.84
CA ASN A 330 -21.22 21.55 12.54
C ASN A 330 -20.05 22.51 12.63
N VAL A 331 -19.55 22.72 13.83
CA VAL A 331 -18.32 23.47 14.11
C VAL A 331 -17.21 22.44 14.30
N LEU A 332 -16.16 22.52 13.49
CA LEU A 332 -14.96 21.70 13.63
C LEU A 332 -13.77 22.62 13.90
N ALA A 333 -13.01 22.38 14.96
CA ALA A 333 -11.85 23.18 15.35
C ALA A 333 -10.58 22.33 15.47
N LYS A 334 -9.44 22.98 15.22
CA LYS A 334 -8.10 22.40 15.35
C LYS A 334 -7.82 22.02 16.81
N ASP A 335 -8.19 22.91 17.72
CA ASP A 335 -8.03 22.79 19.17
C ASP A 335 -9.39 22.63 19.88
N ILE A 336 -9.34 22.29 21.18
CA ILE A 336 -10.57 22.09 21.98
C ILE A 336 -11.30 23.42 22.14
N ILE A 337 -12.58 23.43 21.73
CA ILE A 337 -13.48 24.56 21.90
C ILE A 337 -14.00 24.57 23.33
N LYS A 338 -13.76 25.64 24.08
CA LYS A 338 -14.33 25.88 25.42
C LYS A 338 -15.77 26.36 25.31
N GLN A 339 -16.02 27.35 24.44
CA GLN A 339 -17.32 28.01 24.30
C GLN A 339 -17.65 28.32 22.83
N VAL A 340 -18.94 28.28 22.48
CA VAL A 340 -19.49 28.77 21.21
C VAL A 340 -20.58 29.80 21.44
N GLN A 341 -20.61 30.86 20.64
CA GLN A 341 -21.65 31.89 20.63
C GLN A 341 -22.06 32.20 19.20
N ILE A 342 -23.33 32.53 18.97
CA ILE A 342 -23.81 33.03 17.67
C ILE A 342 -24.50 34.36 17.87
N PHE A 343 -24.15 35.33 17.02
CA PHE A 343 -24.71 36.66 16.99
C PHE A 343 -25.45 36.89 15.67
N ASP A 344 -26.59 37.57 15.72
CA ASP A 344 -27.24 38.07 14.50
C ASP A 344 -26.47 39.29 13.93
N PHE A 345 -26.87 39.76 12.75
CA PHE A 345 -26.19 40.87 12.07
C PHE A 345 -26.23 42.20 12.85
N THR A 346 -27.12 42.32 13.85
CA THR A 346 -27.17 43.51 14.73
C THR A 346 -26.20 43.41 15.92
N GLY A 347 -25.52 42.26 16.07
CA GLY A 347 -24.63 41.97 17.19
C GLY A 347 -25.33 41.41 18.41
N ARG A 348 -26.64 41.11 18.33
CA ARG A 348 -27.36 40.47 19.43
C ARG A 348 -27.03 38.98 19.47
N GLN A 349 -26.65 38.50 20.66
CA GLN A 349 -26.41 37.08 20.88
C GLN A 349 -27.73 36.30 20.82
N ILE A 350 -27.82 35.34 19.91
CA ILE A 350 -29.00 34.48 19.72
C ILE A 350 -28.77 33.04 20.19
N TYR A 351 -27.51 32.65 20.40
CA TYR A 351 -27.13 31.32 20.91
C TYR A 351 -25.85 31.41 21.73
N ALA A 352 -25.77 30.60 22.78
CA ALA A 352 -24.53 30.41 23.54
C ALA A 352 -24.46 29.00 24.12
N ALA A 353 -23.28 28.39 24.00
CA ALA A 353 -22.89 27.13 24.62
C ALA A 353 -21.57 27.38 25.38
N PRO A 354 -21.60 27.66 26.70
CA PRO A 354 -20.42 28.08 27.47
C PRO A 354 -19.45 26.95 27.86
N SER A 355 -19.87 25.68 27.74
CA SER A 355 -19.11 24.50 28.21
C SER A 355 -19.12 23.38 27.17
N VAL A 356 -18.44 23.61 26.05
CA VAL A 356 -18.38 22.63 24.93
C VAL A 356 -17.32 21.57 25.20
N PHE A 357 -16.07 21.99 25.45
CA PHE A 357 -14.89 21.16 25.69
C PHE A 357 -14.71 20.00 24.69
N LYS A 358 -14.97 20.27 23.41
CA LYS A 358 -14.87 19.31 22.29
C LYS A 358 -14.20 19.96 21.08
N LYS A 359 -13.58 19.17 20.21
CA LYS A 359 -13.08 19.63 18.90
C LYS A 359 -14.16 19.78 17.85
N SER A 360 -15.28 19.06 18.01
CA SER A 360 -16.46 19.17 17.15
C SER A 360 -17.71 19.43 17.98
N PHE A 361 -18.60 20.27 17.46
CA PHE A 361 -19.85 20.65 18.12
C PHE A 361 -20.93 20.97 17.09
N GLN A 362 -22.09 20.32 17.21
CA GLN A 362 -23.23 20.54 16.33
C GLN A 362 -24.23 21.51 16.98
N ILE A 363 -24.80 22.40 16.18
CA ILE A 363 -25.78 23.39 16.59
C ILE A 363 -27.00 23.28 15.69
N ASN A 364 -28.16 23.07 16.28
CA ASN A 364 -29.43 23.15 15.57
C ASN A 364 -29.76 24.62 15.29
N VAL A 365 -29.93 24.96 14.00
CA VAL A 365 -30.27 26.32 13.54
C VAL A 365 -31.66 26.38 12.90
N SER A 366 -32.45 25.31 12.98
CA SER A 366 -33.79 25.24 12.36
C SER A 366 -34.77 26.30 12.88
N ALA A 367 -34.56 26.80 14.10
CA ALA A 367 -35.37 27.87 14.69
C ALA A 367 -34.84 29.28 14.36
N PHE A 368 -33.69 29.41 13.69
CA PHE A 368 -33.11 30.72 13.37
C PHE A 368 -33.85 31.30 12.17
N SER A 369 -34.02 32.62 12.16
CA SER A 369 -34.55 33.31 11.00
C SER A 369 -33.57 33.22 9.83
N ARG A 370 -34.07 33.27 8.60
CA ARG A 370 -33.22 33.34 7.41
C ARG A 370 -32.35 34.59 7.49
N GLY A 371 -31.03 34.44 7.33
CA GLY A 371 -30.13 35.57 7.49
C GLY A 371 -28.66 35.22 7.65
N ILE A 372 -27.87 36.26 7.93
CA ILE A 372 -26.43 36.17 8.17
C ILE A 372 -26.18 36.27 9.67
N TYR A 373 -25.33 35.39 10.16
CA TYR A 373 -24.92 35.27 11.54
C TYR A 373 -23.39 35.26 11.65
N ILE A 374 -22.89 35.62 12.83
CA ILE A 374 -21.47 35.48 13.18
C ILE A 374 -21.37 34.41 14.26
N LEU A 375 -20.71 33.30 13.93
CA LEU A 375 -20.35 32.29 14.90
C LEU A 375 -18.98 32.63 15.48
N LYS A 376 -18.89 32.59 16.81
CA LYS A 376 -17.67 32.83 17.59
C LYS A 376 -17.34 31.59 18.40
N THR A 377 -16.09 31.14 18.31
CA THR A 377 -15.54 30.09 19.16
C THR A 377 -14.51 30.69 20.11
N THR A 378 -14.44 30.17 21.33
CA THR A 378 -13.37 30.44 22.29
C THR A 378 -12.67 29.13 22.60
N GLY A 379 -11.36 29.06 22.37
CA GLY A 379 -10.54 27.90 22.71
C GLY A 379 -10.26 27.77 24.21
N VAL A 380 -9.76 26.62 24.63
CA VAL A 380 -9.26 26.42 26.01
C VAL A 380 -8.05 27.30 26.35
N ASP A 381 -7.34 27.79 25.33
CA ASP A 381 -6.26 28.78 25.41
C ASP A 381 -6.76 30.23 25.40
N GLU A 382 -8.08 30.43 25.55
CA GLU A 382 -8.79 31.71 25.49
C GLU A 382 -8.69 32.44 24.13
N LYS A 383 -8.15 31.80 23.08
CA LYS A 383 -8.16 32.40 21.74
C LYS A 383 -9.57 32.42 21.17
N ILE A 384 -9.92 33.57 20.59
CA ILE A 384 -11.22 33.79 19.96
C ILE A 384 -11.05 33.66 18.45
N SER A 385 -11.93 32.89 17.81
CA SER A 385 -12.04 32.83 16.36
C SER A 385 -13.50 33.07 15.93
N THR A 386 -13.70 33.66 14.75
CA THR A 386 -15.05 34.00 14.25
C THR A 386 -15.24 33.66 12.79
N GLN A 387 -16.44 33.23 12.40
CA GLN A 387 -16.78 32.89 11.02
C GLN A 387 -18.23 33.27 10.72
N LYS A 388 -18.46 33.74 9.50
CA LYS A 388 -19.80 34.06 8.99
C LYS A 388 -20.59 32.77 8.72
N VAL A 389 -21.84 32.71 9.17
CA VAL A 389 -22.78 31.61 8.90
C VAL A 389 -24.02 32.17 8.21
N ILE A 390 -24.54 31.46 7.21
CA ILE A 390 -25.75 31.82 6.46
C ILE A 390 -26.81 30.77 6.76
N VAL A 391 -27.97 31.18 7.28
CA VAL A 391 -29.15 30.30 7.49
C VAL A 391 -30.19 30.59 6.41
N LYS A 392 -30.68 29.53 5.76
CA LYS A 392 -31.58 29.58 4.59
C LYS A 392 -33.04 29.36 4.89
#